data_AF-A0A1H4VM56-F1
#
_entry.id   AF-A0A1H4VM56-F1
#
_cell.length_a   1.000
_cell.length_b   1.000
_cell.length_c   1.000
_cell.angle_alpha   90.00
_cell.angle_beta   90.00
_cell.angle_gamma   90.00
#
_symmetry.space_group_name_H-M   'P 1'
#
loop_
_entity.id
_entity.type
_entity.pdbx_description
1 polymer ?
#
loop_
_entity_poly.entity_id
_entity_poly.type
_entity_poly.pdbx_seq_one_letter_code
_entity_poly.pdbx_strand_id
1 'polypeptide(L)'
;MPVSRTKSLLAIATLALSGCVAGESMMQETTRSLARTAVNGAANHYLPGVNVSPYTDCVINNAQTGELMQLAQYASAGANGATQAWPVVRTIASRPEATQCLIQSLSATDLLKVGGASL
;
A
#
# COMPACT_ATOMS: atom_id res chain seq x y z
N MET A 1 -52.10 -30.93 0.38
CA MET A 1 -50.70 -31.38 0.41
C MET A 1 -49.78 -30.19 0.10
N PRO A 2 -49.21 -29.46 1.08
CA PRO A 2 -48.31 -28.35 0.80
C PRO A 2 -46.84 -28.76 1.03
N VAL A 3 -46.18 -29.20 -0.03
CA VAL A 3 -44.72 -29.09 -0.19
C VAL A 3 -44.49 -27.87 -1.08
N SER A 4 -43.48 -27.03 -0.77
CA SER A 4 -42.99 -25.89 -1.58
C SER A 4 -43.27 -24.47 -1.03
N ARG A 5 -42.75 -24.14 0.16
CA ARG A 5 -42.47 -22.73 0.55
C ARG A 5 -41.07 -22.54 1.13
N THR A 6 -40.51 -23.59 1.73
CA THR A 6 -39.18 -23.60 2.36
C THR A 6 -38.00 -23.61 1.38
N LYS A 7 -38.18 -24.05 0.13
CA LYS A 7 -37.10 -24.10 -0.88
C LYS A 7 -36.75 -22.74 -1.51
N SER A 8 -37.68 -21.78 -1.56
CA SER A 8 -37.43 -20.47 -2.21
C SER A 8 -36.64 -19.50 -1.33
N LEU A 9 -36.71 -19.63 0.00
CA LEU A 9 -35.99 -18.75 0.93
C LEU A 9 -34.48 -19.02 0.95
N LEU A 10 -34.05 -20.24 0.62
CA LEU A 10 -32.63 -20.59 0.59
C LEU A 10 -31.90 -20.04 -0.66
N ALA A 11 -32.62 -19.77 -1.74
CA ALA A 11 -32.04 -19.34 -3.03
C ALA A 11 -31.77 -17.83 -3.11
N ILE A 12 -32.44 -17.01 -2.27
CA ILE A 12 -32.29 -15.55 -2.28
C ILE A 12 -31.11 -15.10 -1.40
N ALA A 13 -30.80 -15.86 -0.34
CA ALA A 13 -29.71 -15.54 0.59
C ALA A 13 -28.30 -15.68 -0.04
N THR A 14 -28.13 -16.52 -1.06
CA THR A 14 -26.84 -16.74 -1.72
C THR A 14 -26.46 -15.63 -2.71
N LEU A 15 -27.42 -14.89 -3.28
CA LEU A 15 -27.12 -13.78 -4.21
C LEU A 15 -26.70 -12.48 -3.53
N ALA A 16 -27.05 -12.28 -2.25
CA ALA A 16 -26.69 -11.07 -1.52
C ALA A 16 -25.21 -11.01 -1.10
N LEU A 17 -24.54 -12.17 -0.99
CA LEU A 17 -23.15 -12.25 -0.51
C LEU A 17 -22.09 -11.91 -1.58
N SER A 18 -22.41 -12.06 -2.88
CA SER A 18 -21.46 -11.74 -3.96
C SER A 18 -21.19 -10.23 -4.12
N GLY A 19 -22.00 -9.36 -3.50
CA GLY A 19 -21.78 -7.92 -3.52
C GLY A 19 -20.74 -7.41 -2.52
N CYS A 20 -20.46 -8.14 -1.43
CA CYS A 20 -19.55 -7.68 -0.38
C CYS A 20 -18.08 -7.74 -0.84
N VAL A 21 -17.70 -8.86 -1.47
CA VAL A 21 -16.32 -9.08 -1.95
C VAL A 21 -15.88 -8.11 -3.05
N ALA A 22 -16.82 -7.62 -3.87
CA ALA A 22 -16.55 -6.63 -4.90
C ALA A 22 -16.28 -5.24 -4.30
N GLY A 23 -16.99 -4.86 -3.23
CA GLY A 23 -16.75 -3.59 -2.54
C GLY A 23 -15.44 -3.57 -1.76
N GLU A 24 -15.12 -4.67 -1.07
CA GLU A 24 -13.90 -4.78 -0.24
C GLU A 24 -12.60 -4.63 -1.04
N SER A 25 -12.55 -5.25 -2.23
CA SER A 25 -11.40 -5.17 -3.13
C SER A 25 -11.19 -3.75 -3.68
N MET A 26 -12.27 -3.06 -4.04
CA MET A 26 -12.21 -1.65 -4.48
C MET A 26 -11.74 -0.70 -3.37
N MET A 27 -12.21 -0.92 -2.13
CA MET A 27 -11.77 -0.13 -0.99
C MET A 27 -10.30 -0.35 -0.69
N GLN A 28 -9.83 -1.59 -0.75
CA GLN A 28 -8.43 -1.92 -0.51
C GLN A 28 -7.49 -1.24 -1.53
N GLU A 29 -7.86 -1.23 -2.81
CA GLU A 29 -7.07 -0.55 -3.85
C GLU A 29 -7.07 0.97 -3.66
N THR A 30 -8.21 1.54 -3.25
CA THR A 30 -8.31 2.97 -2.92
C THR A 30 -7.39 3.33 -1.75
N THR A 31 -7.40 2.53 -0.68
CA THR A 31 -6.49 2.72 0.45
C THR A 31 -5.03 2.63 0.04
N ARG A 32 -4.66 1.66 -0.80
CA ARG A 32 -3.29 1.53 -1.33
C ARG A 32 -2.88 2.75 -2.16
N SER A 33 -3.78 3.26 -3.00
CA SER A 33 -3.55 4.45 -3.82
C SER A 33 -3.34 5.72 -2.97
N LEU A 34 -4.16 5.92 -1.95
CA LEU A 34 -3.99 7.03 -1.00
C LEU A 34 -2.71 6.88 -0.19
N ALA A 35 -2.43 5.68 0.32
CA ALA A 35 -1.18 5.39 1.03
C ALA A 35 0.03 5.70 0.14
N ARG A 36 0.00 5.30 -1.14
CA ARG A 36 1.06 5.61 -2.12
C ARG A 36 1.27 7.11 -2.29
N THR A 37 0.20 7.89 -2.31
CA THR A 37 0.28 9.36 -2.35
C THR A 37 1.00 9.91 -1.12
N ALA A 38 0.67 9.43 0.09
CA ALA A 38 1.34 9.85 1.32
C ALA A 38 2.82 9.43 1.36
N VAL A 39 3.13 8.19 0.94
CA VAL A 39 4.50 7.68 0.88
C VAL A 39 5.33 8.49 -0.11
N ASN A 40 4.81 8.78 -1.30
CA ASN A 40 5.48 9.63 -2.29
C ASN A 40 5.71 11.05 -1.77
N GLY A 41 4.72 11.63 -1.08
CA GLY A 41 4.86 12.94 -0.44
C GLY A 41 5.98 12.96 0.61
N ALA A 42 6.02 11.95 1.48
CA ALA A 42 7.08 11.81 2.48
C ALA A 42 8.45 11.56 1.84
N ALA A 43 8.53 10.63 0.89
CA ALA A 43 9.77 10.29 0.21
C ALA A 43 10.33 11.49 -0.58
N ASN A 44 9.50 12.24 -1.30
CA ASN A 44 9.95 13.45 -2.00
C ASN A 44 10.41 14.56 -1.04
N HIS A 45 9.84 14.62 0.17
CA HIS A 45 10.22 15.59 1.17
C HIS A 45 11.59 15.29 1.80
N TYR A 46 11.86 14.01 2.11
CA TYR A 46 13.08 13.60 2.83
C TYR A 46 14.19 13.05 1.92
N LEU A 47 13.88 12.62 0.70
CA LEU A 47 14.80 12.07 -0.30
C LEU A 47 14.68 12.85 -1.64
N PRO A 48 14.90 14.18 -1.64
CA PRO A 48 14.74 14.97 -2.85
C PRO A 48 15.76 14.57 -3.93
N GLY A 49 15.31 14.49 -5.19
CA GLY A 49 16.17 14.20 -6.34
C GLY A 49 16.49 12.73 -6.59
N VAL A 50 15.96 11.80 -5.79
CA VAL A 50 16.08 10.36 -5.99
C VAL A 50 14.82 9.81 -6.64
N ASN A 51 14.94 8.83 -7.54
CA ASN A 51 13.77 8.08 -8.01
C ASN A 51 13.27 7.19 -6.87
N VAL A 52 12.19 7.61 -6.22
CA VAL A 52 11.61 6.90 -5.06
C VAL A 52 10.54 5.89 -5.46
N SER A 53 10.27 5.67 -6.75
CA SER A 53 9.25 4.70 -7.19
C SER A 53 9.49 3.28 -6.65
N PRO A 54 10.69 2.67 -6.81
CA PRO A 54 10.93 1.32 -6.28
C PRO A 54 10.85 1.29 -4.75
N TYR A 55 11.25 2.37 -4.08
CA TYR A 55 11.12 2.50 -2.64
C TYR A 55 9.65 2.53 -2.20
N THR A 56 8.83 3.36 -2.84
CA THR A 56 7.39 3.46 -2.58
C THR A 56 6.69 2.12 -2.83
N ASP A 57 7.01 1.45 -3.93
CA ASP A 57 6.42 0.14 -4.25
C ASP A 57 6.73 -0.91 -3.18
N CYS A 58 7.99 -1.00 -2.75
CA CYS A 58 8.38 -1.93 -1.70
C CYS A 58 7.75 -1.60 -0.35
N VAL A 59 7.59 -0.32 -0.01
CA VAL A 59 6.88 0.09 1.21
C VAL A 59 5.40 -0.31 1.14
N ILE A 60 4.69 0.00 0.05
CA ILE A 60 3.26 -0.31 -0.08
C ILE A 60 2.99 -1.81 -0.07
N ASN A 61 3.86 -2.60 -0.71
CA ASN A 61 3.68 -4.05 -0.80
C ASN A 61 4.02 -4.80 0.48
N ASN A 62 4.82 -4.21 1.37
CA ASN A 62 5.20 -4.81 2.67
C ASN A 62 4.51 -4.14 3.87
N ALA A 63 3.56 -3.25 3.63
CA ALA A 63 2.75 -2.61 4.65
C ALA A 63 1.58 -3.52 5.08
N GLN A 64 1.26 -3.48 6.37
CA GLN A 64 0.05 -4.11 6.91
C GLN A 64 -1.16 -3.22 6.63
N THR A 65 -2.37 -3.81 6.62
CA THR A 65 -3.62 -3.07 6.36
C THR A 65 -3.80 -1.86 7.27
N GLY A 66 -3.46 -1.97 8.57
CA GLY A 66 -3.55 -0.85 9.51
C GLY A 66 -2.59 0.29 9.15
N GLU A 67 -1.39 -0.04 8.68
CA GLU A 67 -0.39 0.95 8.25
C GLU A 67 -0.79 1.63 6.94
N LEU A 68 -1.38 0.87 6.00
CA LEU A 68 -1.94 1.43 4.76
C LEU A 68 -3.07 2.40 5.06
N MET A 69 -3.98 2.06 5.98
CA MET A 69 -5.05 2.95 6.42
C MET A 69 -4.50 4.19 7.14
N GLN A 70 -3.45 4.04 7.95
CA GLN A 70 -2.78 5.16 8.60
C GLN A 70 -2.13 6.10 7.59
N LEU A 71 -1.38 5.56 6.63
CA LEU A 71 -0.75 6.33 5.55
C LEU A 71 -1.79 7.02 4.66
N ALA A 72 -2.89 6.35 4.33
CA ALA A 72 -3.97 6.92 3.54
C ALA A 72 -4.58 8.18 4.19
N GLN A 73 -4.69 8.21 5.53
CA GLN A 73 -5.15 9.39 6.27
C GLN A 73 -4.22 10.60 6.14
N TYR A 74 -2.92 10.38 5.96
CA TYR A 74 -1.94 11.45 5.80
C TYR A 74 -1.89 12.04 4.38
N ALA A 75 -2.49 11.36 3.39
CA ALA A 75 -2.41 11.75 1.98
C ALA A 75 -2.98 13.16 1.70
N SER A 76 -4.00 13.58 2.45
CA SER A 76 -4.68 14.87 2.27
C SER A 76 -4.08 16.02 3.11
N ALA A 77 -3.14 15.73 4.01
CA ALA A 77 -2.63 16.70 4.98
C ALA A 77 -1.42 17.53 4.47
N GLY A 78 -1.09 17.44 3.18
CA GLY A 78 0.00 18.21 2.57
C GLY A 78 1.36 17.95 3.24
N ALA A 79 2.15 19.02 3.46
CA ALA A 79 3.48 18.91 4.08
C ALA A 79 3.45 18.37 5.52
N ASN A 80 2.39 18.66 6.28
CA ASN A 80 2.19 18.08 7.61
C ASN A 80 1.98 16.57 7.54
N GLY A 81 1.21 16.11 6.54
CA GLY A 81 1.01 14.70 6.24
C GLY A 81 2.31 13.98 5.89
N ALA A 82 3.17 14.60 5.09
CA ALA A 82 4.49 14.04 4.74
C ALA A 82 5.36 13.80 5.99
N THR A 83 5.37 14.75 6.93
CA THR A 83 6.11 14.65 8.19
C THR A 83 5.55 13.53 9.08
N GLN A 84 4.22 13.38 9.13
CA GLN A 84 3.54 12.35 9.92
C GLN A 84 3.67 10.95 9.31
N ALA A 85 3.69 10.84 7.98
CA ALA A 85 3.83 9.58 7.27
C ALA A 85 5.25 9.00 7.40
N TRP A 86 6.28 9.85 7.46
CA TRP A 86 7.68 9.43 7.46
C TRP A 86 8.08 8.37 8.49
N PRO A 87 7.72 8.46 9.80
CA PRO A 87 8.05 7.42 10.76
C PRO A 87 7.41 6.07 10.41
N VAL A 88 6.19 6.07 9.89
CA VAL A 88 5.49 4.84 9.44
C VAL A 88 6.20 4.24 8.23
N VAL A 89 6.51 5.08 7.24
CA VAL A 89 7.27 4.69 6.04
C VAL A 89 8.61 4.05 6.42
N ARG A 90 9.38 4.66 7.32
CA ARG A 90 10.67 4.12 7.77
C ARG A 90 10.52 2.80 8.52
N THR A 91 9.47 2.67 9.33
CA THR A 91 9.17 1.42 10.06
C THR A 91 8.95 0.28 9.07
N ILE A 92 8.11 0.50 8.04
CA ILE A 92 7.86 -0.50 7.01
C ILE A 92 9.13 -0.78 6.19
N ALA A 93 9.84 0.27 5.75
CA ALA A 93 11.06 0.13 4.96
C ALA A 93 12.18 -0.62 5.70
N SER A 94 12.23 -0.51 7.03
CA SER A 94 13.21 -1.23 7.87
C SER A 94 12.95 -2.73 8.00
N ARG A 95 11.82 -3.23 7.48
CA ARG A 95 11.52 -4.65 7.47
C ARG A 95 12.46 -5.40 6.53
N PRO A 96 12.86 -6.64 6.86
CA PRO A 96 13.72 -7.45 6.01
C PRO A 96 13.15 -7.62 4.60
N GLU A 97 11.85 -7.86 4.47
CA GLU A 97 11.17 -8.11 3.20
C GLU A 97 11.12 -6.85 2.33
N ALA A 98 10.88 -5.69 2.94
CA ALA A 98 10.90 -4.40 2.24
C ALA A 98 12.32 -4.04 1.78
N THR A 99 13.33 -4.30 2.62
CA THR A 99 14.74 -4.09 2.29
C THR A 99 15.17 -5.00 1.13
N GLN A 100 14.80 -6.29 1.19
CA GLN A 100 15.07 -7.24 0.12
C GLN A 100 14.36 -6.86 -1.18
N CYS A 101 13.10 -6.41 -1.10
CA CYS A 101 12.37 -5.89 -2.25
C CYS A 101 13.11 -4.71 -2.88
N LEU A 102 13.59 -3.76 -2.07
CA LEU A 102 14.30 -2.59 -2.58
C LEU A 102 15.58 -3.02 -3.31
N ILE A 103 16.39 -3.91 -2.70
CA ILE A 103 17.62 -4.43 -3.31
C ILE A 103 17.34 -5.10 -4.66
N GLN A 104 16.26 -5.88 -4.76
CA GLN A 104 15.87 -6.55 -6.00
C GLN A 104 15.29 -5.59 -7.05
N SER A 105 14.68 -4.49 -6.61
CA SER A 105 14.07 -3.50 -7.50
C SER A 105 15.08 -2.47 -8.01
N LEU A 106 16.22 -2.32 -7.33
CA LEU A 106 17.32 -1.48 -7.77
C LEU A 106 18.04 -2.14 -8.95
N SER A 107 18.20 -1.39 -10.04
CA SER A 107 19.01 -1.85 -11.16
C SER A 107 20.50 -1.79 -10.82
N ALA A 108 21.35 -2.55 -11.52
CA ALA A 108 22.80 -2.47 -11.38
C ALA A 108 23.32 -1.02 -11.54
N THR A 109 22.63 -0.19 -12.34
CA THR A 109 22.92 1.23 -12.53
C THR A 109 22.64 2.08 -11.28
N ASP A 110 21.60 1.76 -10.51
CA ASP A 110 21.29 2.47 -9.26
C ASP A 110 22.26 2.05 -8.15
N LEU A 111 22.65 0.77 -8.12
CA LEU A 111 23.72 0.30 -7.25
C LEU A 111 25.07 0.95 -7.57
N LEU A 112 25.36 1.22 -8.85
CA LEU A 112 26.56 1.97 -9.25
C LEU A 112 26.52 3.43 -8.78
N LYS A 113 25.35 4.07 -8.71
CA LYS A 113 25.22 5.43 -8.16
C LYS A 113 25.34 5.49 -6.63
N VAL A 114 24.93 4.42 -5.94
CA VAL A 114 25.01 4.35 -4.47
C VAL A 114 26.37 3.80 -3.99
N GLY A 115 26.96 2.86 -4.73
CA GLY A 115 28.22 2.19 -4.43
C GLY A 115 29.45 2.70 -5.19
N GLY A 116 29.27 3.54 -6.21
CA GLY A 116 30.36 4.09 -7.04
C GLY A 116 31.19 5.21 -6.41
N ALA A 117 31.00 5.50 -5.12
CA ALA A 117 31.82 6.46 -4.37
C ALA A 117 33.09 5.83 -3.77
N SER A 118 33.45 4.59 -4.13
CA SER A 118 34.64 3.92 -3.58
C SER A 118 35.23 2.88 -4.53
N LEU A 119 35.68 3.29 -5.72
CA LEU A 119 36.77 2.64 -6.46
C LEU A 119 37.62 3.70 -7.16
#